data_AF-X0SVU4-F1
#
_entry.id   AF-X0SVU4-F1
#
_cell.length_a   1.000
_cell.length_b   1.000
_cell.length_c   1.000
_cell.angle_alpha   90.00
_cell.angle_beta   90.00
_cell.angle_gamma   90.00
#
_symmetry.space_group_name_H-M   'P 1'
#
loop_
_entity.id
_entity.type
_entity.pdbx_description
1 polymer ?
#
loop_
_entity_poly.entity_id
_entity_poly.type
_entity_poly.pdbx_seq_one_letter_code
_entity_poly.pdbx_strand_id
1 'polypeptide(L)'
;MQGASRAMEQAGERMSKAGKKMTTSLTLPLLGIAGAGVKIAADFDASMRKIVGLVGIPIEQVNEWREDVRHLGVQYGASAKEAADALFFITSAGLRGAEAMETLEVALAASAAGMGEVKVVADAATSAMNAYSVAGLTATRATEILTAGVRMGKLESEQLAPVMGRITGTAAALNVSFEDVVGTLAVFSRTGTQAAEGATQLLSMMSSLLGTSKEGEEALIGEGLSLEKLRDIAAKPGGLLQVMRLLNRTFKGNQEALKSVIPNLRAFRGVMNALAQDTEAVDFVMQGVRDSVGI
;
A
#
# COMPACT_ATOMS: atom_id res chain seq x y z
N MET A 1 -2.04 62.58 52.18
CA MET A 1 -2.24 61.11 52.03
C MET A 1 -2.70 60.67 50.63
N GLN A 2 -3.28 61.53 49.77
CA GLN A 2 -3.80 61.13 48.44
C GLN A 2 -2.74 60.84 47.36
N GLY A 3 -1.56 61.50 47.40
CA GLY A 3 -0.49 61.28 46.41
C GLY A 3 0.20 59.92 46.53
N ALA A 4 0.33 59.39 47.75
CA ALA A 4 0.91 58.08 48.02
C ALA A 4 0.00 56.93 47.52
N SER A 5 -1.32 57.08 47.64
CA SER A 5 -2.32 56.11 47.12
C SER A 5 -2.24 56.01 45.60
N ARG A 6 -2.20 57.14 44.88
CA ARG A 6 -2.12 57.15 43.40
C ARG A 6 -0.80 56.61 42.87
N ALA A 7 0.30 56.87 43.56
CA ALA A 7 1.60 56.31 43.20
C ALA A 7 1.63 54.78 43.42
N MET A 8 1.03 54.28 44.51
CA MET A 8 0.85 52.84 44.73
C MET A 8 -0.08 52.18 43.71
N GLU A 9 -1.19 52.83 43.35
CA GLU A 9 -2.12 52.33 42.31
C GLU A 9 -1.43 52.25 40.94
N GLN A 10 -0.68 53.29 40.54
CA GLN A 10 0.06 53.28 39.27
C GLN A 10 1.20 52.26 39.26
N ALA A 11 1.88 52.05 40.39
CA ALA A 11 2.88 51.00 40.53
C ALA A 11 2.24 49.60 40.44
N GLY A 12 1.11 49.39 41.11
CA GLY A 12 0.33 48.15 41.05
C GLY A 12 -0.21 47.84 39.65
N GLU A 13 -0.70 48.84 38.93
CA GLU A 13 -1.14 48.69 37.54
C GLU A 13 0.02 48.35 36.59
N ARG A 14 1.19 48.98 36.76
CA ARG A 14 2.38 48.67 35.96
C ARG A 14 2.89 47.26 36.26
N MET A 15 2.89 46.85 37.53
CA MET A 15 3.26 45.50 37.93
C MET A 15 2.27 44.45 37.42
N SER A 16 0.97 44.75 37.45
CA SER A 16 -0.09 43.88 36.88
C SER A 16 0.04 43.76 35.36
N LYS A 17 0.30 44.87 34.65
CA LYS A 17 0.53 44.87 33.20
C LYS A 17 1.80 44.09 32.82
N ALA A 18 2.88 44.24 33.58
CA ALA A 18 4.11 43.46 33.39
C ALA A 18 3.88 41.96 33.62
N GLY A 19 3.18 41.59 34.71
CA GLY A 19 2.80 40.21 35.01
C GLY A 19 1.91 39.60 33.93
N LYS A 20 0.86 40.31 33.50
CA LYS A 20 0.00 39.87 32.38
C LYS A 20 0.79 39.69 31.09
N LYS A 21 1.69 40.62 30.75
CA LYS A 21 2.51 40.54 29.54
C LYS A 21 3.52 39.39 29.59
N MET A 22 4.14 39.11 30.74
CA MET A 22 4.98 37.92 30.92
C MET A 22 4.16 36.63 30.78
N THR A 23 3.00 36.55 31.45
CA THR A 23 2.14 35.36 31.36
C THR A 23 1.66 35.09 29.94
N THR A 24 1.23 36.13 29.21
CA THR A 24 0.73 35.95 27.84
C THR A 24 1.81 35.81 26.78
N SER A 25 2.99 36.43 26.97
CA SER A 25 4.05 36.44 25.95
C SER A 25 5.11 35.38 26.17
N LEU A 26 5.22 34.81 27.37
CA LEU A 26 6.24 33.80 27.71
C LEU A 26 5.62 32.55 28.32
N THR A 27 4.89 32.67 29.44
CA THR A 27 4.41 31.50 30.18
C THR A 27 3.38 30.69 29.40
N LEU A 28 2.40 31.32 28.76
CA LEU A 28 1.38 30.63 27.97
C LEU A 28 1.97 29.92 26.73
N PRO A 29 2.84 30.55 25.91
CA PRO A 29 3.54 29.85 24.83
C PRO A 29 4.38 28.67 25.33
N LEU A 30 5.14 28.84 26.43
CA LEU A 30 5.95 27.76 27.01
C LEU A 30 5.10 26.60 27.55
N LEU A 31 4.00 26.89 28.25
CA LEU A 31 3.04 25.87 28.69
C LEU A 31 2.34 25.19 27.50
N GLY A 32 2.05 25.93 26.43
CA GLY A 32 1.51 25.37 25.19
C GLY A 32 2.48 24.41 24.52
N ILE A 33 3.75 24.79 24.38
CA ILE A 33 4.82 23.93 23.86
C ILE A 33 5.03 22.71 24.75
N ALA A 34 5.08 22.89 26.08
CA ALA A 34 5.26 21.80 27.03
C ALA A 34 4.07 20.82 26.99
N GLY A 35 2.84 21.33 26.95
CA GLY A 35 1.62 20.51 26.85
C GLY A 35 1.54 19.74 25.53
N ALA A 36 1.90 20.37 24.41
CA ALA A 36 1.98 19.70 23.11
C ALA A 36 3.04 18.59 23.10
N GLY A 37 4.22 18.85 23.67
CA GLY A 37 5.29 17.85 23.80
C GLY A 37 4.87 16.64 24.63
N VAL A 38 4.21 16.86 25.77
CA VAL A 38 3.67 15.78 26.61
C VAL A 38 2.62 14.97 25.86
N LYS A 39 1.72 15.61 25.11
CA LYS A 39 0.71 14.90 24.32
C LYS A 39 1.35 14.05 23.22
N ILE A 40 2.32 14.60 22.48
CA ILE A 40 3.01 13.87 21.41
C ILE A 40 3.72 12.64 21.97
N ALA A 41 4.44 12.79 23.09
CA ALA A 41 5.11 11.69 23.77
C ALA A 41 4.10 10.64 24.26
N ALA A 42 2.99 11.07 24.86
CA ALA A 42 1.93 10.18 25.33
C ALA A 42 1.25 9.41 24.18
N ASP A 43 0.97 10.06 23.05
CA ASP A 43 0.35 9.42 21.89
C ASP A 43 1.31 8.40 21.25
N PHE A 44 2.60 8.72 21.15
CA PHE A 44 3.64 7.77 20.73
C PHE A 44 3.73 6.56 21.67
N ASP A 45 3.81 6.81 22.97
CA ASP A 45 3.85 5.76 24.00
C ASP A 45 2.62 4.86 23.94
N ALA A 46 1.44 5.44 23.70
CA ALA A 46 0.21 4.69 23.54
C ALA A 46 0.27 3.77 22.33
N SER A 47 0.76 4.25 21.18
CA SER A 47 0.93 3.42 19.99
C SER A 47 1.95 2.28 20.20
N MET A 48 3.10 2.55 20.82
CA MET A 48 4.09 1.52 21.16
C MET A 48 3.51 0.47 22.13
N ARG A 49 2.71 0.89 23.12
CA ARG A 49 2.04 -0.03 24.05
C ARG A 49 1.01 -0.94 23.39
N LYS A 50 0.38 -0.52 22.28
CA LYS A 50 -0.53 -1.40 21.51
C LYS A 50 0.22 -2.60 20.95
N ILE A 51 1.49 -2.43 20.56
CA ILE A 51 2.34 -3.52 20.06
C ILE A 51 2.51 -4.58 21.15
N VAL A 52 2.75 -4.16 22.40
CA VAL A 52 2.83 -5.09 23.53
C VAL A 52 1.48 -5.76 23.80
N GLY A 53 0.43 -4.96 24.00
CA GLY A 53 -0.84 -5.45 24.51
C GLY A 53 -1.70 -6.21 23.50
N LEU A 54 -1.57 -5.92 22.21
CA LEU A 54 -2.41 -6.51 21.15
C LEU A 54 -1.64 -7.47 20.24
N VAL A 55 -0.35 -7.19 19.97
CA VAL A 55 0.49 -8.06 19.13
C VAL A 55 1.26 -9.09 19.98
N GLY A 56 1.52 -8.78 21.25
CA GLY A 56 2.22 -9.68 22.18
C GLY A 56 3.73 -9.63 22.09
N ILE A 57 4.31 -8.53 21.57
CA ILE A 57 5.77 -8.35 21.55
C ILE A 57 6.24 -7.95 22.97
N PRO A 58 7.32 -8.55 23.51
CA PRO A 58 7.84 -8.20 24.82
C PRO A 58 8.13 -6.70 24.97
N ILE A 59 7.84 -6.15 26.14
CA ILE A 59 8.02 -4.71 26.42
C ILE A 59 9.48 -4.29 26.28
N GLU A 60 10.42 -5.19 26.60
CA GLU A 60 11.86 -4.99 26.46
C GLU A 60 12.22 -4.71 25.00
N GLN A 61 11.76 -5.56 24.09
CA GLN A 61 11.99 -5.40 22.64
C GLN A 61 11.30 -4.14 22.10
N VAL A 62 10.06 -3.86 22.53
CA VAL A 62 9.37 -2.64 22.11
C VAL A 62 10.11 -1.39 22.61
N ASN A 63 10.72 -1.44 23.79
CA ASN A 63 11.51 -0.32 24.31
C ASN A 63 12.80 -0.09 23.52
N GLU A 64 13.46 -1.16 23.06
CA GLU A 64 14.63 -1.07 22.17
C GLU A 64 14.29 -0.34 20.86
N TRP A 65 13.11 -0.60 20.28
CA TRP A 65 12.68 0.04 19.02
C TRP A 65 12.31 1.53 19.13
N ARG A 66 12.08 2.06 20.34
CA ARG A 66 11.50 3.42 20.50
C ARG A 66 12.31 4.51 19.83
N GLU A 67 13.62 4.52 20.06
CA GLU A 67 14.51 5.53 19.48
C GLU A 67 14.60 5.37 17.96
N ASP A 68 14.71 4.14 17.48
CA ASP A 68 14.79 3.86 16.04
C ASP A 68 13.51 4.28 15.31
N VAL A 69 12.34 3.94 15.82
CA VAL A 69 11.04 4.34 15.24
C VAL A 69 10.91 5.87 15.19
N ARG A 70 11.32 6.56 16.26
CA ARG A 70 11.31 8.02 16.31
C ARG A 70 12.29 8.61 15.29
N HIS A 71 13.48 8.03 15.18
CA HIS A 71 14.51 8.49 14.25
C HIS A 71 14.07 8.29 12.80
N LEU A 72 13.57 7.10 12.45
CA LEU A 72 13.03 6.80 11.13
C LEU A 72 11.89 7.76 10.76
N GLY A 73 10.97 8.03 11.70
CA GLY A 73 9.91 9.01 11.48
C GLY A 73 10.48 10.37 11.07
N VAL A 74 11.41 10.92 11.86
CA VAL A 74 12.06 12.21 11.56
C VAL A 74 12.83 12.18 10.24
N GLN A 75 13.57 11.10 9.97
CA GLN A 75 14.37 10.93 8.75
C GLN A 75 13.53 11.04 7.48
N TYR A 76 12.33 10.46 7.49
CA TYR A 76 11.43 10.45 6.33
C TYR A 76 10.27 11.46 6.45
N GLY A 77 10.33 12.39 7.40
CA GLY A 77 9.35 13.47 7.53
C GLY A 77 7.98 13.06 8.10
N ALA A 78 7.87 11.89 8.73
CA ALA A 78 6.69 11.44 9.47
C ALA A 78 6.81 11.76 10.96
N SER A 79 5.68 11.93 11.64
CA SER A 79 5.68 12.04 13.10
C SER A 79 6.04 10.70 13.74
N ALA A 80 6.61 10.75 14.95
CA ALA A 80 6.91 9.53 15.72
C ALA A 80 5.66 8.66 15.91
N LYS A 81 4.49 9.29 16.09
CA LYS A 81 3.20 8.59 16.21
C LYS A 81 2.83 7.84 14.93
N GLU A 82 2.99 8.45 13.76
CA GLU A 82 2.70 7.79 12.47
C GLU A 82 3.62 6.59 12.25
N ALA A 83 4.92 6.73 12.55
CA ALA A 83 5.86 5.62 12.48
C ALA A 83 5.49 4.49 13.47
N ALA A 84 5.13 4.81 14.71
CA ALA A 84 4.70 3.82 15.69
C ALA A 84 3.38 3.12 15.31
N ASP A 85 2.41 3.87 14.78
CA ASP A 85 1.16 3.29 14.28
C ASP A 85 1.43 2.35 13.10
N ALA A 86 2.29 2.74 12.15
CA ALA A 86 2.69 1.87 11.04
C ALA A 86 3.39 0.60 11.54
N LEU A 87 4.33 0.72 12.49
CA LEU A 87 4.99 -0.45 13.09
C LEU A 87 3.99 -1.38 13.79
N PHE A 88 2.97 -0.83 14.45
CA PHE A 88 1.90 -1.63 15.01
C PHE A 88 1.14 -2.43 13.95
N PHE A 89 0.83 -1.85 12.79
CA PHE A 89 0.21 -2.58 11.68
C PHE A 89 1.12 -3.66 11.11
N ILE A 90 2.40 -3.32 10.89
CA ILE A 90 3.42 -4.25 10.38
C ILE A 90 3.56 -5.47 11.30
N THR A 91 3.68 -5.22 12.60
CA THR A 91 3.80 -6.30 13.58
C THR A 91 2.49 -7.06 13.75
N SER A 92 1.33 -6.42 13.62
CA SER A 92 0.03 -7.11 13.57
C SER A 92 -0.11 -8.04 12.36
N ALA A 93 0.55 -7.72 11.24
CA ALA A 93 0.60 -8.57 10.06
C ALA A 93 1.53 -9.79 10.22
N GLY A 94 2.23 -9.92 11.35
CA GLY A 94 3.04 -11.10 11.71
C GLY A 94 4.55 -10.87 11.66
N LEU A 95 5.02 -9.73 11.13
CA LEU A 95 6.44 -9.42 11.02
C LEU A 95 7.06 -9.12 12.39
N ARG A 96 8.34 -9.46 12.56
CA ARG A 96 9.06 -9.33 13.85
C ARG A 96 10.49 -8.85 13.63
N GLY A 97 11.15 -8.40 14.70
CA GLY A 97 12.59 -8.13 14.70
C GLY A 97 13.00 -7.12 13.65
N ALA A 98 14.14 -7.40 12.99
CA ALA A 98 14.69 -6.56 11.93
C ALA A 98 13.75 -6.43 10.72
N GLU A 99 13.01 -7.48 10.36
CA GLU A 99 12.08 -7.46 9.22
C GLU A 99 10.97 -6.43 9.42
N ALA A 100 10.44 -6.32 10.65
CA ALA A 100 9.43 -5.31 10.98
C ALA A 100 9.98 -3.87 10.87
N MET A 101 11.23 -3.66 11.30
CA MET A 101 11.89 -2.35 11.23
C MET A 101 12.27 -1.96 9.80
N GLU A 102 12.77 -2.91 9.01
CA GLU A 102 13.04 -2.71 7.57
C GLU A 102 11.75 -2.36 6.83
N THR A 103 10.66 -3.09 7.09
CA THR A 103 9.35 -2.79 6.50
C THR A 103 8.86 -1.39 6.88
N LEU A 104 9.08 -0.97 8.12
CA LEU A 104 8.73 0.37 8.58
C LEU A 104 9.53 1.44 7.82
N GLU A 105 10.86 1.26 7.72
CA GLU A 105 11.73 2.18 7.00
C GLU A 105 11.32 2.32 5.53
N VAL A 106 11.08 1.20 4.85
CA VAL A 106 10.68 1.20 3.44
C VAL A 106 9.30 1.87 3.26
N ALA A 107 8.33 1.60 4.12
CA ALA A 107 7.02 2.23 4.07
C ALA A 107 7.10 3.75 4.32
N LEU A 108 7.97 4.18 5.24
CA LEU A 108 8.25 5.58 5.51
C LEU A 108 8.90 6.27 4.30
N ALA A 109 9.88 5.64 3.66
CA ALA A 109 10.53 6.15 2.46
C ALA A 109 9.53 6.32 1.30
N ALA A 110 8.69 5.32 1.06
CA ALA A 110 7.64 5.39 0.06
C ALA A 110 6.60 6.48 0.34
N SER A 111 6.18 6.62 1.60
CA SER A 111 5.28 7.70 2.02
C SER A 111 5.89 9.08 1.76
N ALA A 112 7.17 9.26 2.10
CA ALA A 112 7.93 10.47 1.79
C ALA A 112 8.04 10.75 0.29
N ALA A 113 8.08 9.70 -0.53
CA ALA A 113 8.05 9.77 -2.00
C ALA A 113 6.65 10.06 -2.58
N GLY A 114 5.62 10.24 -1.74
CA GLY A 114 4.27 10.62 -2.15
C GLY A 114 3.28 9.47 -2.31
N MET A 115 3.60 8.26 -1.80
CA MET A 115 2.69 7.11 -1.80
C MET A 115 1.58 7.19 -0.72
N GLY A 116 1.27 8.37 -0.22
CA GLY A 116 0.24 8.56 0.80
C GLY A 116 0.69 8.20 2.21
N GLU A 117 -0.26 7.77 3.05
CA GLU A 117 -0.01 7.48 4.46
C GLU A 117 0.89 6.26 4.65
N VAL A 118 1.92 6.38 5.52
CA VAL A 118 2.87 5.30 5.88
C VAL A 118 2.16 3.99 6.21
N LYS A 119 1.07 4.07 6.97
CA LYS A 119 0.27 2.90 7.37
C LYS A 119 -0.33 2.18 6.16
N VAL A 120 -0.82 2.91 5.17
CA VAL A 120 -1.45 2.32 3.98
C VAL A 120 -0.41 1.61 3.13
N VAL A 121 0.77 2.21 2.98
CA VAL A 121 1.89 1.57 2.27
C VAL A 121 2.34 0.31 3.00
N ALA A 122 2.52 0.39 4.31
CA ALA A 122 2.89 -0.75 5.15
C ALA A 122 1.86 -1.90 5.07
N ASP A 123 0.57 -1.60 5.08
CA ASP A 123 -0.50 -2.58 4.96
C ASP A 123 -0.48 -3.28 3.59
N ALA A 124 -0.30 -2.52 2.50
CA ALA A 124 -0.17 -3.08 1.16
C ALA A 124 1.08 -3.98 1.03
N ALA A 125 2.23 -3.52 1.52
CA ALA A 125 3.49 -4.25 1.46
C ALA A 125 3.44 -5.54 2.27
N THR A 126 2.96 -5.48 3.52
CA THR A 126 2.84 -6.68 4.38
C THR A 126 1.80 -7.67 3.86
N SER A 127 0.69 -7.20 3.28
CA SER A 127 -0.28 -8.07 2.59
C SER A 127 0.35 -8.81 1.41
N ALA A 128 1.22 -8.14 0.65
CA ALA A 128 1.96 -8.75 -0.44
C ALA A 128 2.99 -9.77 0.08
N MET A 129 3.80 -9.40 1.07
CA MET A 129 4.80 -10.29 1.68
C MET A 129 4.15 -11.56 2.23
N ASN A 130 3.03 -11.44 2.94
CA ASN A 130 2.34 -12.61 3.49
C ASN A 130 1.83 -13.55 2.38
N ALA A 131 1.22 -12.99 1.32
CA ALA A 131 0.71 -13.78 0.20
C ALA A 131 1.82 -14.41 -0.65
N TYR A 132 2.99 -13.77 -0.74
CA TYR A 132 4.13 -14.21 -1.55
C TYR A 132 5.33 -14.66 -0.71
N SER A 133 5.08 -15.04 0.54
CA SER A 133 6.13 -15.45 1.48
C SER A 133 6.91 -16.66 0.98
N VAL A 134 6.23 -17.65 0.37
CA VAL A 134 6.86 -18.82 -0.26
C VAL A 134 7.77 -18.44 -1.43
N ALA A 135 7.45 -17.35 -2.13
CA ALA A 135 8.27 -16.81 -3.22
C ALA A 135 9.41 -15.90 -2.72
N GLY A 136 9.52 -15.67 -1.40
CA GLY A 136 10.57 -14.86 -0.80
C GLY A 136 10.44 -13.36 -1.06
N LEU A 137 9.21 -12.86 -1.26
CA LEU A 137 8.98 -11.44 -1.50
C LEU A 137 9.33 -10.61 -0.25
N THR A 138 10.28 -9.69 -0.38
CA THR A 138 10.72 -8.79 0.71
C THR A 138 9.87 -7.53 0.79
N ALA A 139 9.93 -6.82 1.92
CA ALA A 139 9.24 -5.55 2.12
C ALA A 139 9.69 -4.48 1.11
N THR A 140 11.02 -4.37 0.94
CA THR A 140 11.67 -3.51 -0.06
C THR A 140 11.09 -3.79 -1.44
N ARG A 141 11.13 -5.04 -1.88
CA ARG A 141 10.67 -5.42 -3.22
C ARG A 141 9.17 -5.21 -3.41
N ALA A 142 8.35 -5.58 -2.42
CA ALA A 142 6.91 -5.36 -2.48
C ALA A 142 6.57 -3.87 -2.64
N THR A 143 7.27 -3.00 -1.92
CA THR A 143 7.03 -1.56 -1.95
C THR A 143 7.51 -0.92 -3.25
N GLU A 144 8.66 -1.36 -3.78
CA GLU A 144 9.14 -0.95 -5.12
C GLU A 144 8.11 -1.28 -6.22
N ILE A 145 7.57 -2.49 -6.21
CA ILE A 145 6.57 -2.94 -7.19
C ILE A 145 5.31 -2.08 -7.08
N LEU A 146 4.80 -1.84 -5.87
CA LEU A 146 3.63 -0.99 -5.63
C LEU A 146 3.86 0.45 -6.12
N THR A 147 5.02 1.02 -5.78
CA THR A 147 5.43 2.37 -6.18
C THR A 147 5.56 2.48 -7.70
N ALA A 148 6.15 1.47 -8.35
CA ALA A 148 6.22 1.40 -9.80
C ALA A 148 4.84 1.26 -10.43
N GLY A 149 3.92 0.51 -9.83
CA GLY A 149 2.53 0.42 -10.27
C GLY A 149 1.82 1.78 -10.29
N VAL A 150 2.00 2.59 -9.23
CA VAL A 150 1.50 3.97 -9.16
C VAL A 150 2.13 4.83 -10.24
N ARG A 151 3.46 4.78 -10.38
CA ARG A 151 4.22 5.61 -11.33
C ARG A 151 3.94 5.30 -12.79
N MET A 152 3.87 4.01 -13.14
CA MET A 152 3.72 3.53 -14.52
C MET A 152 2.25 3.54 -14.97
N GLY A 153 1.33 3.45 -14.00
CA GLY A 153 -0.10 3.52 -14.22
C GLY A 153 -0.66 4.91 -13.90
N LYS A 154 -1.95 4.90 -13.56
CA LYS A 154 -2.72 6.00 -12.98
C LYS A 154 -3.44 5.49 -11.72
N LEU A 155 -2.75 4.67 -10.95
CA LEU A 155 -3.25 4.14 -9.69
C LEU A 155 -3.06 5.18 -8.59
N GLU A 156 -4.01 5.24 -7.66
CA GLU A 156 -3.86 5.99 -6.42
C GLU A 156 -3.34 5.05 -5.33
N SER A 157 -2.31 5.47 -4.59
CA SER A 157 -1.68 4.68 -3.53
C SER A 157 -2.68 4.22 -2.47
N GLU A 158 -3.62 5.08 -2.11
CA GLU A 158 -4.64 4.85 -1.09
C GLU A 158 -5.61 3.72 -1.49
N GLN A 159 -5.72 3.45 -2.78
CA GLN A 159 -6.60 2.42 -3.32
C GLN A 159 -5.93 1.05 -3.40
N LEU A 160 -4.61 0.95 -3.19
CA LEU A 160 -3.87 -0.30 -3.36
C LEU A 160 -4.05 -1.25 -2.19
N ALA A 161 -3.83 -0.81 -0.95
CA ALA A 161 -3.90 -1.68 0.23
C ALA A 161 -5.25 -2.44 0.33
N PRO A 162 -6.43 -1.79 0.17
CA PRO A 162 -7.72 -2.47 0.28
C PRO A 162 -7.95 -3.55 -0.78
N VAL A 163 -7.26 -3.47 -1.92
CA VAL A 163 -7.47 -4.40 -3.03
C VAL A 163 -6.42 -5.52 -3.06
N MET A 164 -5.22 -5.30 -2.51
CA MET A 164 -4.16 -6.31 -2.45
C MET A 164 -4.61 -7.57 -1.71
N GLY A 165 -5.15 -7.44 -0.50
CA GLY A 165 -5.58 -8.60 0.30
C GLY A 165 -6.61 -9.51 -0.37
N ARG A 166 -7.37 -9.00 -1.35
CA ARG A 166 -8.38 -9.78 -2.09
C ARG A 166 -7.81 -10.53 -3.30
N ILE A 167 -6.76 -10.00 -3.92
CA ILE A 167 -6.25 -10.53 -5.19
C ILE A 167 -4.99 -11.38 -5.02
N THR A 168 -4.15 -11.07 -4.03
CA THR A 168 -2.82 -11.69 -3.89
C THR A 168 -2.93 -13.17 -3.56
N GLY A 169 -3.92 -13.60 -2.76
CA GLY A 169 -4.13 -15.01 -2.44
C GLY A 169 -4.45 -15.88 -3.66
N THR A 170 -5.36 -15.43 -4.53
CA THR A 170 -5.69 -16.17 -5.77
C THR A 170 -4.55 -16.13 -6.78
N ALA A 171 -3.86 -14.99 -6.90
CA ALA A 171 -2.70 -14.87 -7.78
C ALA A 171 -1.56 -15.82 -7.35
N ALA A 172 -1.23 -15.85 -6.05
CA ALA A 172 -0.23 -16.76 -5.50
C ALA A 172 -0.63 -18.24 -5.72
N ALA A 173 -1.90 -18.61 -5.56
CA ALA A 173 -2.39 -19.96 -5.83
C ALA A 173 -2.25 -20.39 -7.30
N LEU A 174 -2.22 -19.42 -8.22
CA LEU A 174 -1.97 -19.63 -9.65
C LEU A 174 -0.50 -19.45 -10.04
N ASN A 175 0.39 -19.23 -9.06
CA ASN A 175 1.80 -18.85 -9.27
C ASN A 175 1.99 -17.60 -10.14
N VAL A 176 0.99 -16.71 -10.21
CA VAL A 176 1.11 -15.41 -10.89
C VAL A 176 1.96 -14.50 -10.02
N SER A 177 2.97 -13.87 -10.60
CA SER A 177 3.89 -12.98 -9.87
C SER A 177 3.20 -11.73 -9.32
N PHE A 178 3.72 -11.17 -8.23
CA PHE A 178 3.20 -9.92 -7.66
C PHE A 178 3.37 -8.74 -8.63
N GLU A 179 4.47 -8.74 -9.39
CA GLU A 179 4.74 -7.81 -10.48
C GLU A 179 3.66 -7.85 -11.55
N ASP A 180 3.18 -9.04 -11.95
CA ASP A 180 2.13 -9.15 -12.96
C ASP A 180 0.77 -8.72 -12.42
N VAL A 181 0.50 -8.95 -11.14
CA VAL A 181 -0.72 -8.44 -10.48
C VAL A 181 -0.73 -6.91 -10.49
N VAL A 182 0.32 -6.27 -9.97
CA VAL A 182 0.40 -4.81 -9.89
C VAL A 182 0.53 -4.18 -11.27
N GLY A 183 1.32 -4.79 -12.17
CA GLY A 183 1.47 -4.35 -13.56
C GLY A 183 0.16 -4.40 -14.34
N THR A 184 -0.63 -5.46 -14.18
CA THR A 184 -1.94 -5.54 -14.84
C THR A 184 -2.91 -4.47 -14.32
N LEU A 185 -2.90 -4.19 -13.01
CA LEU A 185 -3.68 -3.08 -12.46
C LEU A 185 -3.20 -1.72 -12.98
N ALA A 186 -1.89 -1.52 -13.12
CA ALA A 186 -1.31 -0.32 -13.70
C ALA A 186 -1.77 -0.15 -15.15
N VAL A 187 -1.78 -1.22 -15.95
CA VAL A 187 -2.33 -1.22 -17.32
C VAL A 187 -3.81 -0.86 -17.32
N PHE A 188 -4.64 -1.47 -16.45
CA PHE A 188 -6.07 -1.14 -16.37
C PHE A 188 -6.32 0.32 -15.97
N SER A 189 -5.50 0.87 -15.08
CA SER A 189 -5.67 2.25 -14.61
C SER A 189 -5.40 3.30 -15.69
N ARG A 190 -4.57 3.01 -16.70
CA ARG A 190 -4.27 3.94 -17.81
C ARG A 190 -5.48 4.27 -18.68
N THR A 191 -6.46 3.38 -18.72
CA THR A 191 -7.75 3.59 -19.40
C THR A 191 -8.84 4.10 -18.44
N GLY A 192 -8.48 4.46 -17.21
CA GLY A 192 -9.39 5.02 -16.21
C GLY A 192 -10.09 4.00 -15.33
N THR A 193 -9.72 2.72 -15.39
CA THR A 193 -10.29 1.70 -14.48
C THR A 193 -9.66 1.84 -13.10
N GLN A 194 -10.48 2.14 -12.09
CA GLN A 194 -10.01 2.31 -10.70
C GLN A 194 -9.50 1.00 -10.11
N ALA A 195 -8.63 1.06 -9.10
CA ALA A 195 -7.97 -0.11 -8.55
C ALA A 195 -8.96 -1.18 -8.04
N ALA A 196 -10.07 -0.76 -7.40
CA ALA A 196 -11.10 -1.69 -6.91
C ALA A 196 -11.82 -2.44 -8.03
N GLU A 197 -12.16 -1.75 -9.12
CA GLU A 197 -12.79 -2.40 -10.28
C GLU A 197 -11.78 -3.28 -11.01
N GLY A 198 -10.58 -2.77 -11.27
CA GLY A 198 -9.50 -3.51 -11.93
C GLY A 198 -9.14 -4.78 -11.16
N ALA A 199 -9.06 -4.72 -9.84
CA ALA A 199 -8.85 -5.87 -8.97
C ALA A 199 -9.98 -6.91 -9.10
N THR A 200 -11.23 -6.46 -9.23
CA THR A 200 -12.37 -7.35 -9.43
C THR A 200 -12.32 -8.02 -10.81
N GLN A 201 -11.96 -7.28 -11.86
CA GLN A 201 -11.79 -7.80 -13.21
C GLN A 201 -10.65 -8.83 -13.25
N LEU A 202 -9.51 -8.49 -12.65
CA LEU A 202 -8.32 -9.33 -12.53
C LEU A 202 -8.62 -10.63 -11.76
N LEU A 203 -9.26 -10.52 -10.60
CA LEU A 203 -9.68 -11.69 -9.81
C LEU A 203 -10.63 -12.60 -10.58
N SER A 204 -11.60 -12.00 -11.29
CA SER A 204 -12.54 -12.75 -12.13
C SER A 204 -11.84 -13.50 -13.25
N MET A 205 -10.84 -12.87 -13.88
CA MET A 205 -10.05 -13.50 -14.93
C MET A 205 -9.20 -14.66 -14.37
N MET A 206 -8.52 -14.45 -13.24
CA MET A 206 -7.76 -15.51 -12.56
C MET A 206 -8.67 -16.67 -12.15
N SER A 207 -9.89 -16.39 -11.69
CA SER A 207 -10.88 -17.41 -11.37
C SER A 207 -11.30 -18.23 -12.61
N SER A 208 -11.42 -17.60 -13.78
CA SER A 208 -11.66 -18.31 -15.04
C SER A 208 -10.50 -19.24 -15.45
N LEU A 209 -9.28 -19.01 -14.96
CA LEU A 209 -8.14 -19.93 -15.16
C LEU A 209 -8.16 -21.12 -14.22
N LEU A 210 -8.78 -20.99 -13.04
CA LEU A 210 -8.98 -22.12 -12.11
C LEU A 210 -10.06 -23.08 -12.61
N GLY A 211 -11.06 -22.56 -13.33
CA GLY A 211 -12.14 -23.34 -13.91
C GLY A 211 -13.06 -22.49 -14.79
N THR A 212 -13.62 -23.10 -15.84
CA THR A 212 -14.63 -22.49 -16.71
C THR A 212 -15.81 -23.44 -16.89
N SER A 213 -16.82 -23.07 -17.69
CA SER A 213 -17.95 -23.96 -18.00
C SER A 213 -17.49 -25.11 -18.90
N LYS A 214 -18.30 -26.18 -19.02
CA LYS A 214 -18.00 -27.30 -19.91
C LYS A 214 -17.82 -26.83 -21.36
N GLU A 215 -18.69 -25.94 -21.79
CA GLU A 215 -18.66 -25.34 -23.13
C GLU A 215 -17.38 -24.53 -23.35
N GLY A 216 -16.90 -23.82 -22.33
CA GLY A 216 -15.64 -23.10 -22.38
C GLY A 216 -14.42 -24.03 -22.45
N GLU A 217 -14.45 -25.15 -21.72
CA GLU A 217 -13.39 -26.15 -21.77
C GLU A 217 -13.35 -26.86 -23.12
N GLU A 218 -14.49 -27.25 -23.68
CA GLU A 218 -14.60 -27.81 -25.02
C GLU A 218 -14.12 -26.83 -26.10
N ALA A 219 -14.46 -25.54 -25.98
CA ALA A 219 -13.97 -24.50 -26.89
C ALA A 219 -12.45 -24.33 -26.84
N LEU A 220 -11.83 -24.42 -25.65
CA LEU A 220 -10.38 -24.40 -25.50
C LEU A 220 -9.74 -25.64 -26.14
N ILE A 221 -10.29 -26.83 -25.88
CA ILE A 221 -9.78 -28.10 -26.41
C ILE A 221 -9.86 -28.11 -27.94
N GLY A 222 -10.96 -27.62 -28.51
CA GLY A 222 -11.16 -27.50 -29.96
C GLY A 222 -10.07 -26.68 -30.67
N GLU A 223 -9.43 -25.76 -29.94
CA GLU A 223 -8.34 -24.91 -30.43
C GLU A 223 -6.95 -25.37 -29.94
N GLY A 224 -6.85 -26.57 -29.35
CA GLY A 224 -5.58 -27.13 -28.86
C GLY A 224 -5.02 -26.46 -27.60
N LEU A 225 -5.90 -25.85 -26.80
CA LEU A 225 -5.59 -25.25 -25.50
C LEU A 225 -6.20 -26.07 -24.36
N SER A 226 -5.67 -25.86 -23.15
CA SER A 226 -6.21 -26.40 -21.91
C SER A 226 -6.07 -25.37 -20.80
N LEU A 227 -6.90 -25.46 -19.75
CA LEU A 227 -6.77 -24.59 -18.59
C LEU A 227 -5.41 -24.76 -17.89
N GLU A 228 -4.86 -25.97 -17.88
CA GLU A 228 -3.50 -26.23 -17.38
C GLU A 228 -2.45 -25.43 -18.15
N LYS A 229 -2.46 -25.51 -19.49
CA LYS A 229 -1.53 -24.73 -20.33
C LYS A 229 -1.68 -23.22 -20.14
N LEU A 230 -2.91 -22.74 -19.96
CA LEU A 230 -3.14 -21.31 -19.69
C LEU A 230 -2.61 -20.90 -18.32
N ARG A 231 -2.77 -21.72 -17.28
CA ARG A 231 -2.18 -21.48 -15.96
C ARG A 231 -0.64 -21.50 -16.00
N ASP A 232 -0.04 -22.43 -16.73
CA ASP A 232 1.41 -22.50 -16.92
C ASP A 232 1.98 -21.26 -17.63
N ILE A 233 1.23 -20.72 -18.60
CA ILE A 233 1.59 -19.46 -19.23
C ILE A 233 1.43 -18.32 -18.22
N ALA A 234 0.29 -18.26 -17.51
CA ALA A 234 0.00 -17.20 -16.54
C ALA A 234 1.03 -17.10 -15.41
N ALA A 235 1.60 -18.23 -14.99
CA ALA A 235 2.62 -18.30 -13.95
C ALA A 235 4.01 -17.75 -14.37
N LYS A 236 4.23 -17.54 -15.68
CA LYS A 236 5.49 -16.96 -16.18
C LYS A 236 5.45 -15.44 -16.06
N PRO A 237 6.60 -14.75 -16.00
CA PRO A 237 6.65 -13.30 -16.03
C PRO A 237 5.93 -12.71 -17.25
N GLY A 238 4.88 -11.92 -17.02
CA GLY A 238 4.04 -11.29 -18.05
C GLY A 238 3.01 -12.25 -18.61
N GLY A 239 2.89 -13.43 -17.99
CA GLY A 239 2.13 -14.56 -18.43
C GLY A 239 0.65 -14.25 -18.52
N LEU A 240 0.14 -13.49 -17.57
CA LEU A 240 -1.29 -13.17 -17.52
C LEU A 240 -1.74 -12.37 -18.74
N LEU A 241 -0.97 -11.35 -19.13
CA LEU A 241 -1.20 -10.60 -20.35
C LEU A 241 -0.99 -11.47 -21.61
N GLN A 242 -0.01 -12.38 -21.59
CA GLN A 242 0.18 -13.34 -22.68
C GLN A 242 -1.02 -14.28 -22.83
N VAL A 243 -1.66 -14.70 -21.74
CA VAL A 243 -2.90 -15.47 -21.77
C VAL A 243 -4.03 -14.66 -22.43
N MET A 244 -4.21 -13.40 -22.04
CA MET A 244 -5.20 -12.51 -22.67
C MET A 244 -4.99 -12.43 -24.20
N ARG A 245 -3.74 -12.20 -24.62
CA ARG A 245 -3.35 -12.09 -26.04
C ARG A 245 -3.48 -13.42 -26.77
N LEU A 246 -3.17 -14.55 -26.13
CA LEU A 246 -3.32 -15.88 -26.71
C LEU A 246 -4.78 -16.20 -26.96
N LEU A 247 -5.65 -15.98 -25.98
CA LEU A 247 -7.09 -16.22 -26.12
C LEU A 247 -7.68 -15.34 -27.22
N ASN A 248 -7.36 -14.04 -27.25
CA ASN A 248 -7.85 -13.14 -28.30
C ASN A 248 -7.39 -13.55 -29.71
N ARG A 249 -6.12 -13.98 -29.87
CA ARG A 249 -5.61 -14.47 -31.16
C ARG A 249 -6.25 -15.79 -31.59
N THR A 250 -6.39 -16.73 -30.66
CA THR A 250 -6.96 -18.06 -30.90
C THR A 250 -8.39 -17.94 -31.40
N PHE A 251 -9.21 -17.16 -30.71
CA PHE A 251 -10.58 -16.89 -31.10
C PHE A 251 -10.71 -15.78 -32.16
N LYS A 252 -9.60 -15.29 -32.73
CA LYS A 252 -9.55 -14.27 -33.80
C LYS A 252 -10.37 -13.01 -33.50
N GLY A 253 -10.43 -12.60 -32.23
CA GLY A 253 -11.26 -11.47 -31.79
C GLY A 253 -12.76 -11.73 -31.81
N ASN A 254 -13.22 -12.97 -32.02
CA ASN A 254 -14.61 -13.35 -31.92
C ASN A 254 -15.05 -13.29 -30.45
N GLN A 255 -15.78 -12.23 -30.12
CA GLN A 255 -16.23 -11.97 -28.76
C GLN A 255 -17.19 -13.03 -28.22
N GLU A 256 -18.00 -13.67 -29.06
CA GLU A 256 -18.92 -14.73 -28.62
C GLU A 256 -18.15 -16.00 -28.25
N ALA A 257 -17.14 -16.38 -29.05
CA ALA A 257 -16.28 -17.51 -28.73
C ALA A 257 -15.38 -17.21 -27.52
N LEU A 258 -14.93 -15.96 -27.34
CA LEU A 258 -14.18 -15.59 -26.15
C LEU A 258 -15.07 -15.58 -24.89
N LYS A 259 -16.34 -15.21 -25.00
CA LYS A 259 -17.33 -15.28 -23.91
C LYS A 259 -17.66 -16.72 -23.50
N SER A 260 -17.58 -17.71 -24.39
CA SER A 260 -17.79 -19.10 -23.97
C SER A 260 -16.65 -19.58 -23.04
N VAL A 261 -15.42 -19.12 -23.28
CA VAL A 261 -14.26 -19.42 -22.43
C VAL A 261 -14.23 -18.53 -21.18
N ILE A 262 -14.59 -17.25 -21.31
CA ILE A 262 -14.61 -16.25 -20.24
C ILE A 262 -16.05 -15.72 -20.07
N PRO A 263 -16.98 -16.52 -19.50
CA PRO A 263 -18.38 -16.13 -19.38
C PRO A 263 -18.59 -14.98 -18.37
N ASN A 264 -17.63 -14.76 -17.47
CA ASN A 264 -17.69 -13.66 -16.53
C ASN A 264 -17.43 -12.33 -17.23
N LEU A 265 -18.47 -11.49 -17.31
CA LEU A 265 -18.40 -10.19 -17.98
C LEU A 265 -17.33 -9.25 -17.41
N ARG A 266 -17.00 -9.34 -16.11
CA ARG A 266 -15.94 -8.52 -15.50
C ARG A 266 -14.57 -8.96 -15.99
N ALA A 267 -14.32 -10.28 -16.03
CA ALA A 267 -13.10 -10.83 -16.61
C ALA A 267 -12.97 -10.43 -18.08
N PHE A 268 -14.03 -10.59 -18.86
CA PHE A 268 -14.06 -10.21 -20.27
C PHE A 268 -13.74 -8.71 -20.46
N ARG A 269 -14.35 -7.81 -19.66
CA ARG A 269 -14.05 -6.38 -19.71
C ARG A 269 -12.59 -6.08 -19.39
N GLY A 270 -12.00 -6.73 -18.39
CA GLY A 270 -10.58 -6.56 -18.06
C GLY A 270 -9.66 -7.01 -19.20
N VAL A 271 -9.95 -8.16 -19.81
CA VAL A 271 -9.23 -8.66 -21.00
C VAL A 271 -9.32 -7.65 -22.14
N MET A 272 -10.51 -7.17 -22.46
CA MET A 272 -10.70 -6.18 -23.52
C MET A 272 -10.02 -4.84 -23.20
N ASN A 273 -9.98 -4.44 -21.93
CA ASN A 273 -9.29 -3.23 -21.48
C ASN A 273 -7.79 -3.28 -21.78
N ALA A 274 -7.12 -4.38 -21.40
CA ALA A 274 -5.70 -4.56 -21.68
C ALA A 274 -5.41 -4.64 -23.19
N LEU A 275 -6.27 -5.33 -23.95
CA LEU A 275 -6.04 -5.57 -25.38
C LEU A 275 -6.40 -4.39 -26.28
N ALA A 276 -7.24 -3.46 -25.83
CA ALA A 276 -7.58 -2.25 -26.58
C ALA A 276 -6.45 -1.20 -26.56
N GLN A 277 -5.46 -1.37 -25.69
CA GLN A 277 -4.32 -0.47 -25.57
C GLN A 277 -3.21 -0.84 -26.55
N ASP A 278 -2.37 0.14 -26.88
CA ASP A 278 -1.16 -0.09 -27.68
C ASP A 278 -0.24 -1.13 -27.01
N THR A 279 0.24 -2.09 -27.81
CA THR A 279 0.98 -3.25 -27.29
C THR A 279 2.31 -2.85 -26.66
N GLU A 280 3.05 -1.93 -27.31
CA GLU A 280 4.34 -1.44 -26.80
C GLU A 280 4.13 -0.65 -25.51
N ALA A 281 3.08 0.16 -25.46
CA ALA A 281 2.73 0.92 -24.26
C ALA A 281 2.34 0.01 -23.09
N VAL A 282 1.63 -1.10 -23.33
CA VAL A 282 1.31 -2.08 -22.29
C VAL A 282 2.58 -2.80 -21.83
N ASP A 283 3.41 -3.25 -22.76
CA ASP A 283 4.65 -3.97 -22.44
C ASP A 283 5.63 -3.09 -21.66
N PHE A 284 5.72 -1.80 -21.99
CA PHE A 284 6.51 -0.81 -21.25
C PHE A 284 6.04 -0.67 -19.79
N VAL A 285 4.74 -0.64 -19.53
CA VAL A 285 4.20 -0.60 -18.16
C VAL A 285 4.55 -1.86 -17.39
N MET A 286 4.32 -3.02 -18.00
CA MET A 286 4.61 -4.31 -17.36
C MET A 286 6.11 -4.47 -17.05
N GLN A 287 6.98 -4.07 -17.98
CA GLN A 287 8.43 -4.06 -17.77
C GLN A 287 8.84 -3.06 -16.70
N GLY A 288 8.31 -1.83 -16.72
CA GLY A 288 8.66 -0.82 -15.71
C GLY A 288 8.25 -1.19 -14.28
N VAL A 289 7.19 -1.99 -14.11
CA VAL A 289 6.84 -2.58 -12.82
C VAL A 289 7.78 -3.73 -12.46
N ARG A 290 8.09 -4.61 -13.42
CA ARG A 290 8.96 -5.76 -13.18
C ARG A 290 10.40 -5.39 -12.88
N ASP A 291 10.95 -4.44 -13.61
CA ASP A 291 12.35 -4.04 -13.50
C ASP A 291 12.53 -2.89 -12.50
N SER A 292 11.49 -2.58 -11.72
CA SER A 292 11.55 -1.57 -10.67
C SER A 292 12.68 -1.90 -9.69
N VAL A 293 13.47 -0.89 -9.35
CA VAL A 293 14.52 -0.97 -8.33
C VAL A 293 14.59 0.38 -7.63
N GLY A 294 14.69 0.35 -6.30
CA GLY A 294 14.77 1.53 -5.45
C GLY A 294 13.47 2.32 -5.29
N ILE A 295 13.48 3.17 -4.26
CA ILE A 295 12.51 4.23 -3.96
C ILE A 295 13.31 5.53 -3.79
#